data_AF-A0A975JM17-F1
#
_entry.id   AF-A0A975JM17-F1
#
_cell.length_a   1.000
_cell.length_b   1.000
_cell.length_c   1.000
_cell.angle_alpha   90.00
_cell.angle_beta   90.00
_cell.angle_gamma   90.00
#
_symmetry.space_group_name_H-M   'P 1'
#
loop_
_entity.id
_entity.type
_entity.pdbx_description
1 polymer ?
#
loop_
_entity_poly.entity_id
_entity_poly.type
_entity_poly.pdbx_seq_one_letter_code
_entity_poly.pdbx_strand_id
1 'polypeptide(L)'
;MSESVAFADGMLELRGRRNRKAIPSEAVNTVWICALEDSLHQGEEEFHIVITDDEFILIGPFVEGADGAIAAMLEHSPAIPVEHRNIGRMPFRFRTSGLFGLRLFPIAGLKTGKLAELDDLMVSRRERHDGQ
;
A
#
# COMPACT_ATOMS: atom_id res chain seq x y z
N MET A 1 18.86 5.63 -4.44
CA MET A 1 18.35 5.07 -3.17
C MET A 1 17.11 4.26 -3.49
N SER A 2 17.10 2.99 -3.12
CA SER A 2 15.89 2.13 -3.11
C SER A 2 14.92 2.65 -2.05
N GLU A 3 13.62 2.43 -2.27
CA GLU A 3 12.61 2.63 -1.22
C GLU A 3 12.63 1.39 -0.32
N SER A 4 12.58 1.58 1.00
CA SER A 4 12.57 0.47 1.96
C SER A 4 11.67 0.73 3.16
N VAL A 5 11.26 -0.35 3.80
CA VAL A 5 10.47 -0.37 5.03
C VAL A 5 11.11 -1.32 6.03
N ALA A 6 11.12 -0.92 7.30
CA ALA A 6 11.60 -1.75 8.39
C ALA A 6 10.68 -1.57 9.60
N PHE A 7 10.67 -2.55 10.50
CA PHE A 7 10.03 -2.41 11.80
C PHE A 7 11.06 -2.65 12.91
N ALA A 8 11.22 -1.66 13.79
CA ALA A 8 12.15 -1.71 14.91
C ALA A 8 11.65 -0.81 16.04
N ASP A 9 11.89 -1.22 17.29
CA ASP A 9 11.56 -0.43 18.49
C ASP A 9 10.10 0.07 18.55
N GLY A 10 9.15 -0.75 18.07
CA GLY A 10 7.72 -0.40 18.03
C GLY A 10 7.33 0.54 16.88
N MET A 11 8.26 0.89 16.00
CA MET A 11 8.09 1.85 14.92
C MET A 11 8.17 1.20 13.55
N LEU A 12 7.21 1.51 12.68
CA LEU A 12 7.27 1.26 11.25
C LEU A 12 8.04 2.39 10.56
N GLU A 13 9.27 2.11 10.14
CA GLU A 13 10.14 3.05 9.45
C GLU A 13 9.98 2.95 7.93
N LEU A 14 9.65 4.06 7.29
CA LEU A 14 9.55 4.21 5.84
C LEU A 14 10.72 5.06 5.33
N ARG A 15 11.44 4.56 4.33
CA ARG A 15 12.54 5.28 3.68
C ARG A 15 12.23 5.39 2.19
N GLY A 16 11.70 6.53 1.79
CA GLY A 16 11.50 6.88 0.39
C GLY A 16 12.73 7.55 -0.21
N ARG A 17 12.67 7.87 -1.51
CA ARG A 17 13.79 8.50 -2.25
C ARG A 17 14.21 9.87 -1.71
N ARG A 18 13.27 10.62 -1.10
CA ARG A 18 13.50 12.00 -0.63
C ARG A 18 12.94 12.27 0.77
N ASN A 19 12.31 11.28 1.39
CA ASN A 19 11.60 11.42 2.64
C ASN A 19 11.84 10.19 3.51
N ARG A 20 11.78 10.42 4.82
CA ARG A 20 11.72 9.37 5.83
C ARG A 20 10.54 9.64 6.72
N LYS A 21 9.91 8.59 7.20
CA LYS A 21 8.77 8.67 8.12
C LYS A 21 8.87 7.49 9.07
N ALA A 22 8.52 7.70 10.34
CA ALA A 22 8.40 6.64 11.32
C ALA A 22 6.99 6.74 11.92
N ILE A 23 6.31 5.61 12.03
CA ILE A 23 4.94 5.52 12.53
C ILE A 23 4.96 4.56 13.72
N PRO A 24 4.56 4.99 14.92
CA PRO A 24 4.47 4.07 16.05
C PRO A 24 3.32 3.09 15.79
N SER A 25 3.52 1.81 16.08
CA SER A 25 2.51 0.77 15.82
C SER A 25 1.19 1.03 16.58
N GLU A 26 1.25 1.72 17.71
CA GLU A 26 0.05 2.13 18.48
C GLU A 26 -0.81 3.18 17.76
N ALA A 27 -0.28 3.90 16.78
CA ALA A 27 -1.02 4.85 15.95
C ALA A 27 -1.64 4.19 14.71
N VAL A 28 -1.43 2.88 14.53
CA VAL A 28 -2.01 2.12 13.41
C VAL A 28 -3.38 1.61 13.81
N ASN A 29 -4.39 2.09 13.09
CA ASN A 29 -5.79 1.74 13.32
C ASN A 29 -6.18 0.45 12.62
N THR A 30 -5.63 0.19 11.43
CA THR A 30 -5.93 -0.99 10.61
C THR A 30 -4.81 -1.21 9.61
N VAL A 31 -4.57 -2.48 9.25
CA VAL A 31 -3.76 -2.85 8.08
C VAL A 31 -4.64 -3.55 7.07
N TRP A 32 -4.59 -3.10 5.82
CA TRP A 32 -5.17 -3.83 4.69
C TRP A 32 -4.08 -4.62 3.96
N ILE A 33 -4.35 -5.90 3.75
CA ILE A 33 -3.62 -6.75 2.81
C ILE A 33 -4.43 -6.72 1.51
N CYS A 34 -3.87 -6.06 0.50
CA CYS A 34 -4.55 -5.73 -0.73
C CYS A 34 -4.05 -6.59 -1.88
N ALA A 35 -4.96 -7.14 -2.69
CA ALA A 35 -4.64 -7.72 -3.99
C ALA A 35 -5.06 -6.75 -5.10
N LEU A 36 -4.17 -6.47 -6.05
CA LEU A 36 -4.49 -5.75 -7.28
C LEU A 36 -4.72 -6.75 -8.41
N GLU A 37 -5.92 -6.74 -9.00
CA GLU A 37 -6.20 -7.54 -10.20
C GLU A 37 -5.46 -6.95 -11.41
N ASP A 38 -4.41 -7.64 -11.89
CA ASP A 38 -3.74 -7.27 -13.13
C ASP A 38 -4.34 -8.04 -14.33
N SER A 39 -5.23 -7.36 -15.05
CA SER A 39 -5.82 -7.88 -16.30
C SER A 39 -4.80 -8.15 -17.42
N LEU A 40 -3.56 -7.63 -17.33
CA LEU A 40 -2.53 -7.80 -18.36
C LEU A 40 -1.58 -8.98 -18.08
N HIS A 41 -1.34 -9.34 -16.82
CA HIS A 41 -0.29 -10.30 -16.44
C HIS A 41 -0.80 -11.58 -15.77
N GLN A 42 -2.12 -11.81 -15.66
CA GLN A 42 -2.71 -13.02 -15.05
C GLN A 42 -2.18 -13.32 -13.63
N GLY A 43 -1.73 -12.29 -12.90
CA GLY A 43 -1.22 -12.40 -11.54
C GLY A 43 -1.87 -11.37 -10.64
N GLU A 44 -2.09 -11.73 -9.38
CA GLU A 44 -2.47 -10.80 -8.33
C GLU A 44 -1.19 -10.24 -7.71
N GLU A 45 -1.05 -8.91 -7.71
CA GLU A 45 0.01 -8.25 -6.95
C GLU A 45 -0.49 -7.90 -5.56
N GLU A 46 0.12 -8.48 -4.52
CA GLU A 46 -0.18 -8.16 -3.13
C GLU A 46 0.58 -6.91 -2.68
N PHE A 47 -0.07 -6.05 -1.92
CA PHE A 47 0.53 -4.87 -1.32
C PHE A 47 -0.19 -4.49 -0.03
N HIS A 48 0.39 -3.59 0.76
CA HIS A 48 -0.14 -3.25 2.06
C HIS A 48 -0.63 -1.80 2.10
N ILE A 49 -1.76 -1.55 2.77
CA ILE A 49 -2.17 -0.21 3.18
C ILE A 49 -2.23 -0.16 4.71
N VAL A 50 -1.43 0.71 5.31
CA VAL A 50 -1.44 0.98 6.76
C VAL A 50 -2.27 2.22 7.01
N ILE A 51 -3.30 2.12 7.83
CA ILE A 51 -4.25 3.20 8.12
C ILE A 51 -3.99 3.75 9.51
N THR A 52 -3.90 5.07 9.60
CA THR A 52 -3.78 5.84 10.86
C THR A 52 -4.97 6.80 10.97
N ASP A 53 -5.01 7.67 11.99
CA ASP A 53 -6.12 8.61 12.19
C ASP A 53 -6.27 9.63 11.05
N ASP A 54 -5.17 10.09 10.47
CA ASP A 54 -5.19 11.23 9.52
C ASP A 54 -4.84 10.83 8.08
N GLU A 55 -4.17 9.70 7.91
CA GLU A 55 -3.61 9.29 6.63
C GLU A 55 -3.51 7.78 6.48
N PHE A 56 -3.33 7.36 5.23
CA PHE A 56 -2.92 6.01 4.89
C PHE A 56 -1.53 6.01 4.26
N ILE A 57 -0.84 4.88 4.43
CA ILE A 57 0.45 4.59 3.83
C ILE A 57 0.28 3.37 2.95
N LEU A 58 0.55 3.55 1.67
CA LEU A 58 0.56 2.50 0.67
C LEU A 58 2.01 2.00 0.48
N ILE A 59 2.19 0.69 0.65
CA ILE A 59 3.48 0.00 0.61
C ILE A 59 3.39 -1.09 -0.45
N GLY A 60 3.99 -0.83 -1.61
CA GLY A 60 3.96 -1.73 -2.76
C GLY A 60 4.79 -3.01 -2.62
N PRO A 61 4.57 -4.00 -3.51
CA PRO A 61 5.17 -5.34 -3.43
C PRO A 61 6.70 -5.34 -3.56
N PHE A 62 7.25 -4.36 -4.28
CA PHE A 62 8.68 -4.28 -4.56
C PHE A 62 9.43 -3.32 -3.62
N VAL A 63 8.78 -2.87 -2.54
CA VAL A 63 9.43 -2.05 -1.52
C VAL A 63 10.26 -2.97 -0.62
N GLU A 64 11.56 -2.68 -0.52
CA GLU A 64 12.51 -3.53 0.19
C GLU A 64 12.12 -3.65 1.68
N GLY A 65 11.93 -4.89 2.16
CA GLY A 65 11.60 -5.18 3.56
C GLY A 65 10.13 -5.04 3.95
N ALA A 66 9.23 -4.73 2.99
CA ALA A 66 7.81 -4.51 3.26
C ALA A 66 7.14 -5.65 4.05
N ASP A 67 7.12 -6.86 3.50
CA ASP A 67 6.40 -7.99 4.10
C ASP A 67 6.92 -8.33 5.49
N GLY A 68 8.24 -8.36 5.65
CA GLY A 68 8.88 -8.62 6.95
C GLY A 68 8.57 -7.55 7.99
N ALA A 69 8.54 -6.28 7.60
CA ALA A 69 8.21 -5.19 8.49
C ALA A 69 6.73 -5.19 8.91
N ILE A 70 5.82 -5.47 7.99
CA ILE A 70 4.38 -5.59 8.30
C ILE A 70 4.13 -6.79 9.21
N ALA A 71 4.71 -7.96 8.90
CA ALA A 71 4.59 -9.13 9.75
C ALA A 71 5.11 -8.88 11.17
N ALA A 72 6.30 -8.29 11.29
CA ALA A 72 6.89 -7.96 12.60
C ALA A 72 6.05 -6.92 13.38
N MET A 73 5.46 -5.94 12.69
CA MET A 73 4.57 -4.97 13.32
C MET A 73 3.29 -5.63 13.86
N LEU A 74 2.68 -6.52 13.08
CA LEU A 74 1.46 -7.24 13.49
C LEU A 74 1.75 -8.26 14.60
N GLU A 75 2.95 -8.86 14.64
CA GLU A 75 3.39 -9.70 15.74
C GLU A 75 3.59 -8.89 17.03
N HIS A 76 4.19 -7.70 16.92
CA HIS A 76 4.39 -6.79 18.06
C HIS A 76 3.07 -6.22 18.61
N SER A 77 2.14 -5.88 17.72
CA SER A 77 0.87 -5.23 18.04
C SER A 77 -0.31 -6.05 17.48
N PRO A 78 -0.62 -7.23 18.07
CA PRO A 78 -1.62 -8.16 17.53
C PRO A 78 -3.07 -7.66 17.66
N ALA A 79 -3.28 -6.56 18.38
CA ALA A 79 -4.58 -5.90 18.48
C ALA A 79 -4.94 -5.10 17.22
N ILE A 80 -3.97 -4.81 16.33
CA ILE A 80 -4.22 -4.10 15.08
C ILE A 80 -5.13 -4.97 14.20
N PRO A 81 -6.32 -4.48 13.82
CA PRO A 81 -7.19 -5.16 12.86
C PRO A 81 -6.52 -5.34 11.50
N VAL A 82 -6.68 -6.52 10.92
CA VAL A 82 -6.22 -6.85 9.57
C VAL A 82 -7.42 -7.15 8.68
N GLU A 83 -7.47 -6.53 7.52
CA GLU A 83 -8.52 -6.76 6.52
C GLU A 83 -7.93 -7.13 5.17
N HIS A 84 -8.59 -8.04 4.45
CA HIS A 84 -8.22 -8.38 3.08
C HIS A 84 -9.10 -7.62 2.08
N ARG A 85 -8.49 -6.97 1.09
CA ARG A 85 -9.19 -6.12 0.12
C ARG A 85 -8.74 -6.42 -1.31
N ASN A 86 -9.69 -6.46 -2.24
CA ASN A 86 -9.39 -6.49 -3.67
C ASN A 86 -9.51 -5.07 -4.23
N ILE A 87 -8.46 -4.61 -4.88
CA ILE A 87 -8.33 -3.26 -5.43
C ILE A 87 -8.42 -3.35 -6.95
N GLY A 88 -9.48 -2.77 -7.52
CA GLY A 88 -9.76 -2.89 -8.96
C GLY A 88 -8.89 -1.97 -9.83
N ARG A 89 -8.30 -0.92 -9.26
CA ARG A 89 -7.44 0.01 -9.99
C ARG A 89 -6.49 0.75 -9.06
N MET A 90 -5.22 0.86 -9.45
CA MET A 90 -4.26 1.75 -8.80
C MET A 90 -4.25 3.14 -9.48
N PRO A 91 -4.64 4.24 -8.78
CA PRO A 91 -4.55 5.60 -9.30
C PRO A 91 -3.11 5.99 -9.64
N PHE A 92 -2.92 6.79 -10.71
CA PHE A 92 -1.59 7.10 -11.24
C PHE A 92 -0.64 7.69 -10.21
N ARG A 93 -1.14 8.48 -9.26
CA ARG A 93 -0.35 9.11 -8.18
C ARG A 93 0.22 8.13 -7.15
N PHE A 94 -0.41 6.98 -6.99
CA PHE A 94 -0.02 5.94 -6.04
C PHE A 94 0.87 4.84 -6.64
N ARG A 95 1.04 4.86 -7.96
CA ARG A 95 1.88 3.90 -8.67
C ARG A 95 3.37 4.13 -8.40
N THR A 96 4.14 3.05 -8.47
CA THR A 96 5.60 3.11 -8.46
C THR A 96 6.13 3.98 -9.60
N SER A 97 7.26 4.62 -9.36
CA SER A 97 7.96 5.37 -10.41
C SER A 97 8.83 4.38 -11.16
N GLY A 98 8.35 3.88 -12.31
CA GLY A 98 9.05 2.84 -13.08
C GLY A 98 10.42 3.26 -13.60
N LEU A 99 11.07 2.37 -14.36
CA LEU A 99 12.33 2.68 -15.04
C LEU A 99 12.16 3.95 -15.89
N PHE A 100 13.11 4.89 -15.79
CA PHE A 100 13.05 6.22 -16.42
C PHE A 100 11.95 7.17 -15.93
N GLY A 101 11.29 6.88 -14.79
CA GLY A 101 10.26 7.75 -14.22
C GLY A 101 8.88 7.62 -14.88
N LEU A 102 8.73 6.69 -15.82
CA LEU A 102 7.45 6.38 -16.46
C LEU A 102 6.67 5.38 -15.59
N ARG A 103 5.40 5.70 -15.27
CA ARG A 103 4.51 4.83 -14.47
C ARG A 103 3.68 3.91 -15.37
N LEU A 104 4.38 3.07 -16.14
CA LEU A 104 3.78 2.26 -17.22
C LEU A 104 2.88 1.13 -16.69
N PHE A 105 3.17 0.61 -15.51
CA PHE A 105 2.43 -0.48 -14.89
C PHE A 105 1.61 0.01 -13.68
N PRO A 106 0.46 -0.61 -13.38
CA PRO A 106 -0.41 -0.22 -12.26
C PRO A 106 0.13 -0.66 -10.89
N ILE A 107 1.43 -0.89 -10.75
CA ILE A 107 2.08 -1.41 -9.55
C ILE A 107 2.07 -0.35 -8.43
N ALA A 108 1.67 -0.75 -7.22
CA ALA A 108 1.73 0.09 -6.01
C ALA A 108 3.17 0.55 -5.69
N GLY A 109 3.37 1.82 -5.31
CA GLY A 109 4.68 2.33 -4.86
C GLY A 109 4.79 2.43 -3.33
N LEU A 110 5.76 3.19 -2.81
CA LEU A 110 5.73 3.69 -1.43
C LEU A 110 5.15 5.12 -1.40
N LYS A 111 3.94 5.30 -0.88
CA LYS A 111 3.20 6.58 -0.92
C LYS A 111 2.37 6.83 0.33
N THR A 112 2.09 8.09 0.62
CA THR A 112 1.15 8.51 1.66
C THR A 112 -0.01 9.27 1.02
N GLY A 113 -1.19 9.18 1.61
CA GLY A 113 -2.40 9.90 1.18
C GLY A 113 -3.31 10.18 2.37
N LYS A 114 -4.20 11.17 2.25
CA LYS A 114 -5.22 11.45 3.26
C LYS A 114 -6.27 10.35 3.27
N LEU A 115 -6.92 10.08 4.40
CA LEU A 115 -7.96 9.04 4.46
C LEU A 115 -9.11 9.27 3.47
N ALA A 116 -9.52 10.52 3.23
CA ALA A 116 -10.55 10.86 2.26
C ALA A 116 -10.21 10.43 0.82
N GLU A 117 -8.94 10.12 0.54
CA GLU A 117 -8.45 9.66 -0.75
C GLU A 117 -8.41 8.13 -0.86
N LEU A 118 -8.71 7.41 0.22
CA LEU A 118 -8.75 5.95 0.23
C LEU A 118 -9.90 5.43 -0.64
N ASP A 119 -11.01 6.18 -0.72
CA ASP A 119 -12.12 5.87 -1.63
C ASP A 119 -11.69 5.83 -3.10
N ASP A 120 -10.70 6.63 -3.51
CA ASP A 120 -10.15 6.61 -4.88
C ASP A 120 -9.49 5.25 -5.23
N LEU A 121 -8.97 4.55 -4.21
CA LEU A 121 -8.39 3.20 -4.35
C LEU A 121 -9.50 2.13 -4.36
N MET A 122 -10.62 2.39 -3.69
CA MET A 122 -11.72 1.43 -3.51
C MET A 122 -12.76 1.45 -4.63
N VAL A 123 -12.58 2.27 -5.68
CA VAL A 123 -13.45 2.23 -6.87
C VAL A 123 -13.21 0.91 -7.61
N SER A 124 -13.94 -0.11 -7.16
CA SER A 124 -14.19 -1.34 -7.90
C SER A 124 -14.71 -0.96 -9.28
N ARG A 125 -14.35 -1.74 -10.32
CA ARG A 125 -14.99 -1.63 -11.63
C ARG A 125 -16.51 -1.71 -11.41
N ARG A 126 -17.18 -0.55 -11.34
CA ARG A 126 -18.61 -0.49 -11.61
C ARG A 126 -18.76 -1.16 -12.96
N GLU A 127 -19.55 -2.23 -12.95
CA GLU A 127 -19.97 -3.01 -14.09
C GLU A 127 -20.15 -2.10 -15.30
N ARG A 128 -19.18 -2.08 -16.20
CA ARG A 128 -19.47 -1.77 -17.60
C ARG A 128 -20.09 -3.04 -18.17
N HIS A 129 -21.34 -3.28 -17.79
CA HIS A 129 -22.26 -4.00 -18.65
C HIS A 129 -22.63 -3.02 -19.76
N ASP A 130 -21.81 -3.08 -20.81
CA ASP A 130 -22.25 -2.67 -22.14
C ASP A 130 -23.45 -3.55 -22.53
N GLY A 131 -24.50 -2.91 -23.06
CA GLY A 131 -25.44 -3.56 -23.95
C GLY A 131 -26.83 -3.81 -23.38
N GLN A 132 -27.71 -2.84 -23.56
CA GLN A 132 -28.93 -3.01 -24.37
C GLN A 132 -29.19 -1.74 -25.15
#